data_AF-A0A1M6LAM4-F1
#
_entry.id   AF-A0A1M6LAM4-F1
#
_cell.length_a   1.000
_cell.length_b   1.000
_cell.length_c   1.000
_cell.angle_alpha   90.00
_cell.angle_beta   90.00
_cell.angle_gamma   90.00
#
_symmetry.space_group_name_H-M   'P 1'
#
loop_
_entity.id
_entity.type
_entity.pdbx_description
1 polymer ?
#
loop_
_entity_poly.entity_id
_entity_poly.type
_entity_poly.pdbx_seq_one_letter_code
_entity_poly.pdbx_strand_id
1 'polypeptide(L)'
;MQSSSNVIKNGHVELQGNVEIETQYVYSCKENREHCHEDEKYHDEAKQSEDATQEMYKTLGENMIKNARQKAQEIISEANNKAKVIKENSYDEGYKLGYDEGYGKAYQDAIDKAQEEKERIIGEGEKILNYCRDEHEKYFRQHEKNIIQCIIDMAKQVIHTEIRNTGVISEMIKEELEKISQSKTVIIKANSSYEEEIKNNIERWKLEYVLDNVFFIPMDDMQMDKVIIEKDYGKIKIDVNYAMEKIKDELLK
;
A
#
# COMPACT_ATOMS: atom_id res chain seq x y z
N MET A 1 -14.61 38.81 40.84
CA MET A 1 -13.33 39.49 41.09
C MET A 1 -12.38 38.48 41.71
N GLN A 2 -11.46 37.92 40.92
CA GLN A 2 -10.46 36.95 41.41
C GLN A 2 -9.22 37.73 41.87
N SER A 3 -8.85 37.62 43.14
CA SER A 3 -7.62 38.20 43.67
C SER A 3 -6.41 37.34 43.26
N SER A 4 -5.43 37.96 42.62
CA SER A 4 -4.12 37.35 42.33
C SER A 4 -3.22 37.45 43.56
N SER A 5 -3.21 36.42 44.38
CA SER A 5 -2.23 36.26 45.47
C SER A 5 -1.50 34.94 45.28
N ASN A 6 -0.39 34.95 44.53
CA ASN A 6 0.55 33.84 44.51
C ASN A 6 1.40 33.88 45.78
N VAL A 7 0.85 33.41 46.89
CA VAL A 7 1.62 33.13 48.11
C VAL A 7 2.05 31.68 48.04
N ILE A 8 3.35 31.45 47.83
CA ILE A 8 3.96 30.12 47.99
C ILE A 8 3.99 29.84 49.50
N LYS A 9 3.05 29.02 49.99
CA LYS A 9 3.08 28.51 51.36
C LYS A 9 4.02 27.31 51.41
N ASN A 10 5.29 27.53 51.70
CA ASN A 10 6.20 26.44 52.00
C ASN A 10 5.95 25.95 53.44
N GLY A 11 5.71 24.65 53.63
CA GLY A 11 5.32 24.05 54.91
C GLY A 11 6.45 23.82 55.91
N HIS A 12 7.67 24.25 55.59
CA HIS A 12 8.82 24.15 56.47
C HIS A 12 9.63 25.43 56.45
N VAL A 13 9.68 26.09 57.61
CA VAL A 13 10.60 27.20 57.90
C VAL A 13 11.44 26.73 59.08
N GLU A 14 12.72 26.45 58.85
CA GLU A 14 13.69 26.26 59.93
C GLU A 14 14.02 27.64 60.52
N LEU A 15 13.47 27.94 61.69
CA LEU A 15 13.79 29.15 62.43
C LEU A 15 15.17 28.97 63.09
N GLN A 16 16.21 29.51 62.47
CA GLN A 16 17.53 29.63 63.11
C GLN A 16 17.60 30.89 63.96
N GLY A 17 17.43 30.71 65.27
CA GLY A 17 17.89 31.65 66.31
C GLY A 17 16.96 32.82 66.61
N ASN A 18 16.81 33.12 67.89
CA ASN A 18 16.18 34.35 68.36
C ASN A 18 17.23 35.46 68.38
N VAL A 19 17.00 36.53 67.61
CA VAL A 19 17.76 37.78 67.74
C VAL A 19 16.90 38.76 68.53
N GLU A 20 17.37 39.13 69.71
CA GLU A 20 16.71 40.12 70.56
C GLU A 20 17.01 41.53 70.02
N ILE A 21 15.96 42.27 69.67
CA ILE A 21 16.09 43.62 69.12
C ILE A 21 15.98 44.61 70.29
N GLU A 22 17.11 45.15 70.75
CA GLU A 22 17.12 46.30 71.66
C GLU A 22 16.79 47.58 70.89
N THR A 23 15.63 48.18 71.18
CA THR A 23 15.30 49.53 70.71
C THR A 23 15.38 50.53 71.85
N GLN A 24 16.45 51.33 71.88
CA GLN A 24 16.47 52.54 72.70
C GLN A 24 15.66 53.64 72.02
N TYR A 25 14.41 53.79 72.45
CA TYR A 25 13.51 54.84 72.01
C TYR A 25 13.63 56.05 72.95
N VAL A 26 14.06 57.21 72.44
CA VAL A 26 14.09 58.47 73.20
C VAL A 26 12.98 59.39 72.69
N TYR A 27 11.98 59.60 73.55
CA TYR A 27 10.88 60.53 73.31
C TYR A 27 11.21 61.90 73.90
N SER A 28 11.08 62.98 73.12
CA SER A 28 11.12 64.33 73.66
C SER A 28 9.90 65.12 73.19
N CYS A 29 8.86 65.17 74.03
CA CYS A 29 7.84 66.20 73.96
C CYS A 29 8.07 67.18 75.10
N LYS A 30 8.31 68.46 74.76
CA LYS A 30 8.17 69.56 75.71
C LYS A 30 6.73 70.05 75.64
N GLU A 31 5.95 69.77 76.67
CA GLU A 31 4.76 70.52 77.00
C GLU A 31 5.17 71.72 77.85
N ASN A 32 4.59 72.89 77.57
CA ASN A 32 4.14 73.81 78.60
C ASN A 32 3.05 74.72 78.02
N ARG A 33 1.85 74.60 78.60
CA ARG A 33 0.83 75.65 78.60
C ARG A 33 1.07 76.52 79.82
N GLU A 34 0.90 77.83 79.67
CA GLU A 34 0.27 78.66 80.72
C GLU A 34 -0.34 79.92 80.09
N HIS A 35 -1.47 80.32 80.64
CA HIS A 35 -2.41 81.37 80.22
C HIS A 35 -1.95 82.79 80.60
N CYS A 36 -2.42 83.81 79.86
CA CYS A 36 -3.30 84.88 80.36
C CYS A 36 -3.54 85.99 79.30
N HIS A 37 -4.80 86.46 79.23
CA HIS A 37 -5.27 87.69 78.57
C HIS A 37 -4.49 88.92 79.09
N GLU A 38 -4.25 90.02 78.37
CA GLU A 38 -5.16 90.94 77.67
C GLU A 38 -4.26 91.95 76.92
N ASP A 39 -4.60 92.35 75.68
CA ASP A 39 -4.61 93.75 75.22
C ASP A 39 -4.66 93.84 73.68
N GLU A 40 -5.78 94.41 73.24
CA GLU A 40 -6.19 94.66 71.88
C GLU A 40 -5.23 95.64 71.17
N LYS A 41 -4.24 95.13 70.42
CA LYS A 41 -3.56 95.97 69.41
C LYS A 41 -2.77 95.29 68.30
N TYR A 42 -2.98 94.00 68.03
CA TYR A 42 -2.24 93.28 66.99
C TYR A 42 -3.11 92.34 66.16
N HIS A 43 -4.35 92.74 65.86
CA HIS A 43 -5.29 91.86 65.17
C HIS A 43 -5.16 91.84 63.63
N ASP A 44 -4.29 92.65 63.05
CA ASP A 44 -4.04 92.69 61.59
C ASP A 44 -2.73 92.01 61.16
N GLU A 45 -1.64 92.10 61.93
CA GLU A 45 -0.34 91.52 61.53
C GLU A 45 -0.21 90.01 61.87
N ALA A 46 -0.84 89.54 62.96
CA ALA A 46 -0.85 88.11 63.32
C ALA A 46 -1.74 87.27 62.39
N LYS A 47 -2.84 87.83 61.88
CA LYS A 47 -3.71 87.18 60.87
C LYS A 47 -3.01 87.07 59.51
N GLN A 48 -2.27 88.10 59.10
CA GLN A 48 -1.48 88.08 57.86
C GLN A 48 -0.35 87.02 57.89
N SER A 49 0.25 86.78 59.06
CA SER A 49 1.28 85.75 59.27
C SER A 49 0.72 84.33 59.25
N GLU A 50 -0.43 84.08 59.89
CA GLU A 50 -1.09 82.76 59.88
C GLU A 50 -1.68 82.42 58.50
N ASP A 51 -2.31 83.38 57.80
CA ASP A 51 -2.81 83.20 56.43
C ASP A 51 -1.66 82.88 55.45
N ALA A 52 -0.52 83.57 55.55
CA ALA A 52 0.65 83.30 54.71
C ALA A 52 1.24 81.89 54.94
N THR A 53 1.23 81.39 56.19
CA THR A 53 1.65 80.00 56.47
C THR A 53 0.63 78.99 55.94
N GLN A 54 -0.67 79.24 56.04
CA GLN A 54 -1.70 78.37 55.47
C GLN A 54 -1.62 78.30 53.94
N GLU A 55 -1.36 79.42 53.26
CA GLU A 55 -1.17 79.47 51.81
C GLU A 55 0.06 78.67 51.35
N MET A 56 1.16 78.72 52.10
CA MET A 56 2.35 77.89 51.87
C MET A 56 2.06 76.40 52.01
N TYR A 57 1.37 75.96 53.07
CA TYR A 57 1.02 74.54 53.23
C TYR A 57 0.04 74.05 52.17
N LYS A 58 -0.89 74.92 51.74
CA LYS A 58 -1.86 74.61 50.67
C LYS A 58 -1.15 74.44 49.32
N THR A 59 -0.25 75.35 48.96
CA THR A 59 0.58 75.24 47.74
C THR A 59 1.54 74.04 47.79
N LEU A 60 2.11 73.71 48.95
CA LEU A 60 2.92 72.50 49.12
C LEU A 60 2.11 71.21 48.91
N GLY A 61 0.90 71.14 49.49
CA GLY A 61 -0.03 70.03 49.30
C GLY A 61 -0.51 69.88 47.86
N GLU A 62 -0.81 70.98 47.18
CA GLU A 62 -1.15 71.00 45.75
C GLU A 62 0.01 70.50 44.89
N ASN A 63 1.25 70.92 45.19
CA ASN A 63 2.44 70.44 44.49
C ASN A 63 2.72 68.95 44.74
N MET A 64 2.48 68.44 45.95
CA MET A 64 2.56 67.00 46.24
C MET A 64 1.54 66.19 45.45
N ILE A 65 0.28 66.64 45.41
CA ILE A 65 -0.79 65.98 44.64
C ILE A 65 -0.47 66.02 43.14
N LYS A 66 0.03 67.16 42.63
CA LYS A 66 0.44 67.31 41.23
C LYS A 66 1.58 66.35 40.87
N ASN A 67 2.62 66.27 41.71
CA ASN A 67 3.72 65.32 41.52
C ASN A 67 3.26 63.86 41.60
N ALA A 68 2.37 63.52 42.53
CA ALA A 68 1.81 62.17 42.64
C ALA A 68 1.00 61.78 41.39
N ARG A 69 0.20 62.71 40.84
CA ARG A 69 -0.54 62.52 39.59
C ARG A 69 0.39 62.33 38.39
N GLN A 70 1.44 63.13 38.30
CA GLN A 70 2.43 63.01 37.23
C GLN A 70 3.15 61.66 37.28
N LYS A 71 3.63 61.25 38.45
CA LYS A 71 4.25 59.92 38.64
C LYS A 71 3.28 58.77 38.33
N ALA A 72 2.02 58.89 38.71
CA ALA A 72 1.00 57.90 38.37
C ALA A 72 0.78 57.79 36.85
N GLN A 73 0.73 58.93 36.14
CA GLN A 73 0.65 58.95 34.67
C GLN A 73 1.89 58.33 34.01
N GLU A 74 3.09 58.61 34.53
CA GLU A 74 4.34 58.00 34.04
C GLU A 74 4.31 56.48 34.21
N ILE A 75 3.92 55.96 35.38
CA ILE A 75 3.81 54.52 35.65
C ILE A 75 2.79 53.86 34.69
N ILE A 76 1.62 54.49 34.48
CA ILE A 76 0.60 53.97 33.57
C ILE A 76 1.10 53.97 32.13
N SER A 77 1.77 55.04 31.69
CA SER A 77 2.36 55.13 30.36
C SER A 77 3.42 54.05 30.15
N GLU A 78 4.30 53.84 31.12
CA GLU A 78 5.35 52.83 31.06
C GLU A 78 4.77 51.41 31.07
N ALA A 79 3.75 51.15 31.90
CA ALA A 79 3.04 49.88 31.93
C ALA A 79 2.34 49.58 30.58
N ASN A 80 1.72 50.58 29.96
CA ASN A 80 1.09 50.44 28.65
C ASN A 80 2.12 50.15 27.55
N ASN A 81 3.26 50.84 27.56
CA ASN A 81 4.35 50.58 26.62
C ASN A 81 4.90 49.17 26.79
N LYS A 82 5.17 48.74 28.03
CA LYS A 82 5.62 47.37 28.32
C LYS A 82 4.59 46.33 27.87
N ALA A 83 3.30 46.56 28.15
CA ALA A 83 2.22 45.67 27.73
C ALA A 83 2.14 45.56 26.20
N LYS A 84 2.33 46.65 25.46
CA LYS A 84 2.36 46.65 24.00
C LYS A 84 3.53 45.83 23.45
N VAL A 85 4.73 46.05 23.98
CA VAL A 85 5.93 45.28 23.58
C VAL A 85 5.77 43.79 23.87
N ILE A 86 5.27 43.43 25.06
CA ILE A 86 5.01 42.03 25.41
C ILE A 86 4.00 41.40 24.45
N LYS A 87 2.93 42.14 24.09
CA LYS A 87 1.91 41.65 23.17
C LYS A 87 2.47 41.41 21.76
N GLU A 88 3.26 42.35 21.23
CA GLU A 88 3.89 42.22 19.91
C GLU A 88 4.87 41.03 19.90
N ASN A 89 5.77 40.94 20.89
CA ASN A 89 6.72 39.85 20.98
C ASN A 89 6.04 38.48 21.12
N SER A 90 5.03 38.38 21.99
CA SER A 90 4.31 37.11 22.21
C SER A 90 3.52 36.69 20.97
N TYR A 91 3.00 37.66 20.21
CA TYR A 91 2.31 37.39 18.95
C TYR A 91 3.29 36.87 17.89
N ASP A 92 4.44 37.52 17.73
CA ASP A 92 5.45 37.13 16.74
C ASP A 92 6.08 35.77 17.09
N GLU A 93 6.39 35.52 18.36
CA GLU A 93 6.89 34.22 18.83
C GLU A 93 5.85 33.12 18.66
N GLY A 94 4.60 33.36 19.08
CA GLY A 94 3.51 32.40 18.93
C GLY A 94 3.20 32.10 17.46
N TYR A 95 3.25 33.11 16.60
CA TYR A 95 3.05 32.95 15.15
C TYR A 95 4.17 32.13 14.53
N LYS A 96 5.45 32.46 14.81
CA LYS A 96 6.59 31.69 14.30
C LYS A 96 6.55 30.25 14.77
N LEU A 97 6.38 30.02 16.07
CA LEU A 97 6.36 28.67 16.64
C LEU A 97 5.19 27.85 16.08
N GLY A 98 4.00 28.43 16.01
CA GLY A 98 2.83 27.77 15.44
C GLY A 98 2.97 27.47 13.95
N TYR A 99 3.60 28.37 13.19
CA TYR A 99 3.91 28.16 11.78
C TYR A 99 4.93 27.03 11.60
N ASP A 100 6.05 27.07 12.32
CA ASP A 100 7.13 26.08 12.20
C ASP A 100 6.68 24.69 12.64
N GLU A 101 5.96 24.59 13.77
CA GLU A 101 5.38 23.31 14.22
C GLU A 101 4.31 22.79 13.27
N GLY A 102 3.40 23.66 12.82
CA GLY A 102 2.33 23.29 11.91
C GLY A 102 2.88 22.81 10.57
N TYR A 103 3.87 23.53 10.04
CA TYR A 103 4.57 23.18 8.81
C TYR A 103 5.34 21.86 8.98
N GLY A 104 6.10 21.70 10.05
CA GLY A 104 6.87 20.48 10.33
C GLY A 104 5.98 19.23 10.46
N LYS A 105 4.88 19.33 11.23
CA LYS A 105 3.90 18.23 11.37
C LYS A 105 3.22 17.91 10.04
N ALA A 106 2.75 18.93 9.32
CA ALA A 106 2.10 18.72 8.03
C ALA A 106 3.06 18.11 6.99
N TYR A 107 4.33 18.52 7.00
CA TYR A 107 5.36 17.97 6.12
C TYR A 107 5.64 16.50 6.42
N GLN A 108 5.79 16.14 7.71
CA GLN A 108 6.02 14.76 8.12
C GLN A 108 4.81 13.86 7.79
N ASP A 109 3.60 14.29 8.16
CA ASP A 109 2.36 13.57 7.84
C ASP A 109 2.19 13.37 6.32
N ALA A 110 2.59 14.36 5.51
CA ALA A 110 2.52 14.25 4.06
C ALA A 110 3.52 13.22 3.51
N ILE A 111 4.74 13.17 4.06
CA ILE A 111 5.75 12.16 3.70
C ILE A 111 5.26 10.77 4.07
N ASP A 112 4.78 10.59 5.29
CA ASP A 112 4.35 9.28 5.79
C ASP A 112 3.17 8.75 4.95
N LYS A 113 2.16 9.59 4.69
CA LYS A 113 1.03 9.23 3.81
C LYS A 113 1.47 8.96 2.37
N ALA A 114 2.41 9.74 1.83
CA ALA A 114 2.93 9.51 0.49
C ALA A 114 3.69 8.18 0.40
N GLN A 115 4.38 7.78 1.48
CA GLN A 115 5.11 6.53 1.54
C GLN A 115 4.17 5.33 1.67
N GLU A 116 3.15 5.41 2.52
CA GLU A 116 2.08 4.40 2.59
C GLU A 116 1.37 4.21 1.25
N GLU A 117 1.01 5.31 0.60
CA GLU A 117 0.36 5.28 -0.71
C GLU A 117 1.26 4.68 -1.79
N LYS A 118 2.56 5.03 -1.78
CA LYS A 118 3.55 4.45 -2.67
C LYS A 118 3.64 2.94 -2.47
N GLU A 119 3.76 2.47 -1.23
CA GLU A 119 3.83 1.04 -0.92
C GLU A 119 2.57 0.30 -1.34
N ARG A 120 1.40 0.91 -1.14
CA ARG A 120 0.11 0.39 -1.62
C ARG A 120 0.09 0.24 -3.14
N ILE A 121 0.43 1.30 -3.88
CA ILE A 121 0.44 1.29 -5.35
C ILE A 121 1.42 0.24 -5.88
N ILE A 122 2.62 0.15 -5.30
CA ILE A 122 3.62 -0.85 -5.69
C ILE A 122 3.07 -2.26 -5.42
N GLY A 123 2.52 -2.51 -4.23
CA GLY A 123 1.97 -3.81 -3.88
C GLY A 123 0.78 -4.23 -4.74
N GLU A 124 -0.09 -3.30 -5.12
CA GLU A 124 -1.17 -3.54 -6.08
C GLU A 124 -0.62 -3.84 -7.48
N GLY A 125 0.37 -3.07 -7.93
CA GLY A 125 1.05 -3.28 -9.21
C GLY A 125 1.70 -4.67 -9.29
N GLU A 126 2.40 -5.11 -8.24
CA GLU A 126 3.01 -6.44 -8.16
C GLU A 126 1.97 -7.56 -8.18
N LYS A 127 0.85 -7.40 -7.48
CA LYS A 127 -0.27 -8.36 -7.51
C LYS A 127 -0.84 -8.51 -8.91
N ILE A 128 -1.07 -7.40 -9.60
CA ILE A 128 -1.58 -7.41 -10.98
C ILE A 128 -0.55 -8.07 -11.91
N LEU A 129 0.73 -7.74 -11.77
CA LEU A 129 1.81 -8.35 -12.56
C LEU A 129 1.87 -9.87 -12.38
N ASN A 130 1.81 -10.35 -11.14
CA ASN A 130 1.83 -11.79 -10.85
C ASN A 130 0.57 -12.48 -11.37
N TYR A 131 -0.60 -11.87 -11.16
CA TYR A 131 -1.86 -12.37 -11.72
C TYR A 131 -1.79 -12.49 -13.26
N CYS A 132 -1.30 -11.46 -13.95
CA CYS A 132 -1.15 -11.49 -15.40
C CYS A 132 -0.16 -12.56 -15.87
N ARG A 133 0.93 -12.79 -15.14
CA ARG A 133 1.90 -13.86 -15.44
C ARG A 133 1.26 -15.24 -15.30
N ASP A 134 0.55 -15.48 -14.20
CA ASP A 134 -0.11 -16.75 -13.93
C ASP A 134 -1.21 -17.03 -14.97
N GLU A 135 -2.03 -16.02 -15.29
CA GLU A 135 -3.06 -16.14 -16.32
C GLU A 135 -2.48 -16.34 -17.72
N HIS A 136 -1.38 -15.66 -18.05
CA HIS A 136 -0.67 -15.87 -19.31
C HIS A 136 -0.18 -17.33 -19.41
N GLU A 137 0.46 -17.85 -18.36
CA GLU A 137 0.94 -19.24 -18.37
C GLU A 137 -0.21 -20.26 -18.47
N LYS A 138 -1.30 -20.05 -17.74
CA LYS A 138 -2.50 -20.89 -17.85
C LYS A 138 -3.11 -20.83 -19.24
N TYR A 139 -3.20 -19.64 -19.84
CA TYR A 139 -3.72 -19.45 -21.19
C TYR A 139 -2.95 -20.31 -22.18
N PHE A 140 -1.62 -20.21 -22.20
CA PHE A 140 -0.80 -21.02 -23.11
C PHE A 140 -0.94 -22.52 -22.86
N ARG A 141 -0.87 -22.96 -21.59
CA ARG A 141 -1.03 -24.38 -21.24
C ARG A 141 -2.40 -24.95 -21.65
N GLN A 142 -3.46 -24.16 -21.52
CA GLN A 142 -4.81 -24.59 -21.91
C GLN A 142 -4.96 -24.62 -23.43
N HIS A 143 -4.44 -23.60 -24.13
CA HIS A 143 -4.58 -23.49 -25.57
C HIS A 143 -3.65 -24.42 -26.34
N GLU A 144 -2.48 -24.77 -25.81
CA GLU A 144 -1.56 -25.75 -26.42
C GLU A 144 -2.26 -27.09 -26.68
N LYS A 145 -2.95 -27.63 -25.67
CA LYS A 145 -3.72 -28.87 -25.81
C LYS A 145 -4.81 -28.77 -26.87
N ASN A 146 -5.50 -27.62 -26.92
CA ASN A 146 -6.56 -27.38 -27.90
C ASN A 146 -6.00 -27.27 -29.32
N ILE A 147 -4.84 -26.64 -29.50
CA ILE A 147 -4.15 -26.52 -30.79
C ILE A 147 -3.70 -27.89 -31.27
N ILE A 148 -3.04 -28.67 -30.41
CA ILE A 148 -2.59 -30.03 -30.75
C ILE A 148 -3.79 -30.91 -31.11
N GLN A 149 -4.87 -30.84 -30.32
CA GLN A 149 -6.10 -31.57 -30.63
C GLN A 149 -6.66 -31.21 -32.00
N CYS A 150 -6.73 -29.91 -32.33
CA CYS A 150 -7.21 -29.43 -33.62
C CYS A 150 -6.33 -29.93 -34.78
N ILE A 151 -5.00 -29.92 -34.63
CA ILE A 151 -4.07 -30.44 -35.64
C ILE A 151 -4.28 -31.95 -35.84
N ILE A 152 -4.41 -32.71 -34.77
CA ILE A 152 -4.67 -34.16 -34.84
C ILE A 152 -6.01 -34.43 -35.53
N ASP A 153 -7.05 -33.67 -35.24
CA ASP A 153 -8.36 -33.85 -35.87
C ASP A 153 -8.33 -33.51 -37.37
N MET A 154 -7.63 -32.43 -37.74
CA MET A 154 -7.39 -32.10 -39.16
C MET A 154 -6.62 -33.22 -39.86
N ALA A 155 -5.56 -33.73 -39.23
CA ALA A 155 -4.76 -34.81 -39.80
C ALA A 155 -5.57 -36.11 -39.94
N LYS A 156 -6.40 -36.47 -38.96
CA LYS A 156 -7.32 -37.62 -39.04
C LYS A 156 -8.28 -37.47 -40.22
N GLN A 157 -8.87 -36.29 -40.39
CA GLN A 157 -9.80 -36.03 -41.49
C GLN A 157 -9.12 -36.18 -42.86
N VAL A 158 -7.91 -35.65 -43.01
CA VAL A 158 -7.13 -35.78 -44.25
C VAL A 158 -6.81 -37.25 -44.52
N ILE A 159 -6.29 -37.98 -43.53
CA ILE A 159 -5.94 -39.39 -43.69
C ILE A 159 -7.16 -40.27 -43.99
N HIS A 160 -8.29 -40.05 -43.32
CA HIS A 160 -9.53 -40.77 -43.62
C HIS A 160 -10.03 -40.50 -45.04
N THR A 161 -9.81 -39.30 -45.57
CA THR A 161 -10.14 -38.96 -46.96
C THR A 161 -9.21 -39.68 -47.93
N GLU A 162 -7.90 -39.72 -47.64
CA GLU A 162 -6.92 -40.45 -48.45
C GLU A 162 -7.18 -41.96 -48.46
N ILE A 163 -7.41 -42.57 -47.29
CA ILE A 163 -7.73 -44.00 -47.16
C ILE A 163 -8.94 -44.42 -48.01
N ARG A 164 -9.87 -43.50 -48.26
CA ARG A 164 -11.05 -43.75 -49.10
C ARG A 164 -10.74 -43.63 -50.61
N ASN A 165 -9.74 -42.84 -51.00
CA ASN A 165 -9.58 -42.39 -52.38
C ASN A 165 -8.32 -42.94 -53.09
N THR A 166 -7.24 -43.30 -52.37
CA THR A 166 -5.91 -43.48 -52.97
C THR A 166 -5.28 -44.86 -52.79
N GLY A 167 -6.05 -45.89 -52.37
CA GLY A 167 -5.54 -47.27 -52.28
C GLY A 167 -4.45 -47.49 -51.22
N VAL A 168 -4.30 -46.54 -50.29
CA VAL A 168 -3.29 -46.53 -49.22
C VAL A 168 -3.31 -47.81 -48.38
N ILE A 169 -4.48 -48.44 -48.21
CA ILE A 169 -4.62 -49.69 -47.47
C ILE A 169 -3.84 -50.84 -48.13
N SER A 170 -3.85 -50.93 -49.46
CA SER A 170 -3.08 -51.96 -50.17
C SER A 170 -1.56 -51.75 -50.01
N GLU A 171 -1.10 -50.50 -50.00
CA GLU A 171 0.30 -50.16 -49.73
C GLU A 171 0.69 -50.50 -48.29
N MET A 172 -0.15 -50.17 -47.31
CA MET A 172 0.09 -50.53 -45.90
C MET A 172 0.16 -52.05 -45.70
N ILE A 173 -0.71 -52.80 -46.38
CA ILE A 173 -0.66 -54.26 -46.37
C ILE A 173 0.66 -54.73 -46.99
N LYS A 174 1.03 -54.20 -48.17
CA LYS A 174 2.26 -54.54 -48.87
C LYS A 174 3.50 -54.34 -47.99
N GLU A 175 3.62 -53.21 -47.33
CA GLU A 175 4.75 -52.92 -46.43
C GLU A 175 4.83 -53.91 -45.25
N GLU A 176 3.69 -54.31 -44.69
CA GLU A 176 3.66 -55.32 -43.64
C GLU A 176 3.92 -56.73 -44.15
N LEU A 177 3.54 -57.04 -45.40
CA LEU A 177 3.85 -58.29 -46.09
C LEU A 177 5.35 -58.42 -46.39
N GLU A 178 6.03 -57.33 -46.74
CA GLU A 178 7.49 -57.31 -46.97
C GLU A 178 8.29 -57.67 -45.71
N LYS A 179 7.79 -57.26 -44.53
CA LYS A 179 8.42 -57.58 -43.24
C LYS A 179 8.22 -59.04 -42.81
N ILE A 180 7.38 -59.80 -43.52
CA ILE A 180 7.10 -61.20 -43.19
C ILE A 180 8.13 -62.09 -43.86
N SER A 181 9.14 -62.47 -43.09
CA SER A 181 10.05 -63.55 -43.49
C SER A 181 9.48 -64.90 -43.01
N GLN A 182 9.32 -65.87 -43.92
CA GLN A 182 9.09 -67.30 -43.61
C GLN A 182 7.70 -67.71 -43.06
N SER A 183 6.61 -67.03 -43.44
CA SER A 183 5.25 -67.52 -43.15
C SER A 183 4.69 -68.41 -44.28
N LYS A 184 4.09 -69.55 -43.94
CA LYS A 184 3.41 -70.42 -44.90
C LYS A 184 1.98 -69.93 -45.18
N THR A 185 1.30 -69.42 -44.16
CA THR A 185 -0.08 -68.90 -44.32
C THR A 185 -0.23 -67.50 -43.78
N VAL A 186 -0.83 -66.62 -44.59
CA VAL A 186 -1.20 -65.26 -44.22
C VAL A 186 -2.68 -65.04 -44.49
N ILE A 187 -3.41 -64.51 -43.50
CA ILE A 187 -4.83 -64.17 -43.62
C ILE A 187 -4.97 -62.67 -43.40
N ILE A 188 -5.45 -61.97 -44.42
CA ILE A 188 -5.71 -60.53 -44.39
C ILE A 188 -7.20 -60.32 -44.13
N LYS A 189 -7.53 -59.59 -43.07
CA LYS A 189 -8.89 -59.18 -42.71
C LYS A 189 -8.98 -57.66 -42.80
N ALA A 190 -9.87 -57.16 -43.64
CA ALA A 190 -10.12 -55.72 -43.82
C ALA A 190 -11.58 -55.47 -44.20
N ASN A 191 -11.98 -54.20 -44.26
CA ASN A 191 -13.32 -53.82 -44.69
C ASN A 191 -13.62 -54.36 -46.11
N SER A 192 -14.86 -54.80 -46.34
CA SER A 192 -15.32 -55.36 -47.62
C SER A 192 -15.19 -54.39 -48.81
N SER A 193 -15.16 -53.07 -48.55
CA SER A 193 -14.94 -52.05 -49.58
C SER A 193 -13.60 -52.20 -50.32
N TYR A 194 -12.62 -52.87 -49.70
CA TYR A 194 -11.29 -53.11 -50.28
C TYR A 194 -11.15 -54.48 -50.94
N GLU A 195 -12.22 -55.28 -51.01
CA GLU A 195 -12.17 -56.66 -51.47
C GLU A 195 -11.62 -56.80 -52.89
N GLU A 196 -12.11 -55.99 -53.83
CA GLU A 196 -11.66 -56.04 -55.23
C GLU A 196 -10.18 -55.63 -55.35
N GLU A 197 -9.79 -54.54 -54.69
CA GLU A 197 -8.44 -54.00 -54.73
C GLU A 197 -7.42 -54.99 -54.14
N ILE A 198 -7.73 -55.58 -52.99
CA ILE A 198 -6.85 -56.54 -52.31
C ILE A 198 -6.77 -57.84 -53.13
N LYS A 199 -7.90 -58.40 -53.60
CA LYS A 199 -7.89 -59.63 -54.40
C LYS A 199 -7.06 -59.51 -55.67
N ASN A 200 -7.12 -58.37 -56.35
CA ASN A 200 -6.33 -58.11 -57.55
C ASN A 200 -4.81 -58.08 -57.28
N ASN A 201 -4.40 -57.73 -56.06
CA ASN A 201 -2.99 -57.65 -55.68
C ASN A 201 -2.44 -58.93 -55.00
N ILE A 202 -3.29 -59.83 -54.49
CA ILE A 202 -2.85 -61.05 -53.78
C ILE A 202 -1.91 -61.92 -54.62
N GLU A 203 -2.23 -62.18 -55.89
CA GLU A 203 -1.40 -63.04 -56.75
C GLU A 203 -0.02 -62.41 -57.00
N ARG A 204 0.03 -61.08 -57.12
CA ARG A 204 1.28 -60.34 -57.22
C ARG A 204 2.09 -60.44 -55.93
N TRP A 205 1.47 -60.21 -54.77
CA TRP A 205 2.17 -60.28 -53.47
C TRP A 205 2.69 -61.69 -53.15
N LYS A 206 1.96 -62.75 -53.52
CA LYS A 206 2.43 -64.14 -53.39
C LYS A 206 3.76 -64.36 -54.10
N LEU A 207 3.88 -63.87 -55.33
CA LEU A 207 5.09 -64.01 -56.15
C LEU A 207 6.23 -63.11 -55.65
N GLU A 208 5.92 -61.87 -55.27
CA GLU A 208 6.90 -60.86 -54.84
C GLU A 208 7.55 -61.22 -53.49
N TYR A 209 6.78 -61.80 -52.56
CA TYR A 209 7.22 -62.11 -51.20
C TYR A 209 7.36 -63.61 -50.88
N VAL A 210 7.21 -64.47 -51.89
CA VAL A 210 7.36 -65.94 -51.77
C VAL A 210 6.49 -66.52 -50.64
N LEU A 211 5.20 -66.16 -50.64
CA LEU A 211 4.22 -66.63 -49.66
C LEU A 211 3.46 -67.85 -50.22
N ASP A 212 3.32 -68.94 -49.46
CA ASP A 212 2.63 -70.15 -49.94
C ASP A 212 1.11 -69.91 -50.08
N ASN A 213 0.45 -69.50 -49.00
CA ASN A 213 -1.00 -69.30 -48.97
C ASN A 213 -1.37 -67.92 -48.41
N VAL A 214 -2.04 -67.10 -49.22
CA VAL A 214 -2.58 -65.79 -48.81
C VAL A 214 -4.09 -65.81 -49.00
N PHE A 215 -4.83 -65.57 -47.92
CA PHE A 215 -6.29 -65.51 -47.91
C PHE A 215 -6.77 -64.12 -47.54
N PHE A 216 -7.85 -63.65 -48.16
CA PHE A 216 -8.53 -62.42 -47.78
C PHE A 216 -9.93 -62.74 -47.23
N ILE A 217 -10.26 -62.16 -46.08
CA ILE A 217 -11.57 -62.27 -45.43
C ILE A 217 -12.16 -60.85 -45.34
N PRO A 218 -13.20 -60.54 -46.14
CA PRO A 218 -13.89 -59.26 -46.03
C PRO A 218 -14.70 -59.20 -44.72
N MET A 219 -14.69 -58.04 -44.06
CA MET A 219 -15.43 -57.78 -42.82
C MET A 219 -16.25 -56.49 -42.95
N ASP A 220 -17.58 -56.59 -43.01
CA ASP A 220 -18.47 -55.41 -43.17
C ASP A 220 -18.51 -54.51 -41.92
N ASP A 221 -18.32 -55.10 -40.73
CA ASP A 221 -18.36 -54.43 -39.42
C ASP A 221 -17.03 -53.75 -39.03
N MET A 222 -16.00 -53.93 -39.84
CA MET A 222 -14.66 -53.38 -39.59
C MET A 222 -14.53 -51.95 -40.13
N GLN A 223 -13.93 -51.05 -39.35
CA GLN A 223 -13.64 -49.69 -39.82
C GLN A 223 -12.65 -49.70 -40.99
N MET A 224 -12.80 -48.74 -41.92
CA MET A 224 -12.01 -48.63 -43.15
C MET A 224 -10.50 -48.40 -42.90
N ASP A 225 -10.15 -47.83 -41.75
CA ASP A 225 -8.79 -47.47 -41.35
C ASP A 225 -8.10 -48.54 -40.49
N LYS A 226 -8.65 -49.76 -40.50
CA LYS A 226 -8.15 -50.89 -39.72
C LYS A 226 -7.95 -52.11 -40.60
N VAL A 227 -6.82 -52.78 -40.41
CA VAL A 227 -6.48 -54.04 -41.09
C VAL A 227 -5.86 -55.00 -40.08
N ILE A 228 -6.21 -56.27 -40.19
CA ILE A 228 -5.63 -57.33 -39.36
C ILE A 228 -4.97 -58.35 -40.28
N ILE A 229 -3.69 -58.61 -40.06
CA ILE A 229 -2.91 -59.62 -40.79
C ILE A 229 -2.56 -60.73 -39.80
N GLU A 230 -3.18 -61.90 -39.96
CA GLU A 230 -2.91 -63.10 -39.17
C GLU A 230 -1.91 -63.99 -39.90
N LYS A 231 -0.97 -64.56 -39.15
CA LYS A 231 0.13 -65.42 -39.62
C LYS A 231 0.22 -66.64 -38.72
N ASP A 232 0.98 -67.64 -39.15
CA ASP A 232 1.18 -68.89 -38.41
C ASP A 232 1.67 -68.70 -36.95
N TYR A 233 2.42 -67.63 -36.68
CA TYR A 233 3.04 -67.35 -35.38
C TYR A 233 2.51 -66.08 -34.69
N GLY A 234 1.43 -65.48 -35.18
CA GLY A 234 0.84 -64.29 -34.53
C GLY A 234 -0.08 -63.46 -35.40
N LYS A 235 -0.48 -62.29 -34.89
CA LYS A 235 -1.31 -61.32 -35.62
C LYS A 235 -0.73 -59.92 -35.53
N ILE A 236 -0.78 -59.21 -36.64
CA ILE A 236 -0.45 -57.79 -36.75
C ILE A 236 -1.77 -57.04 -36.90
N LYS A 237 -1.92 -55.95 -36.14
CA LYS A 237 -3.05 -55.04 -36.24
C LYS A 237 -2.53 -53.69 -36.71
N ILE A 238 -2.99 -53.26 -37.86
CA ILE A 238 -2.79 -51.92 -38.38
C ILE A 238 -4.05 -51.14 -38.02
N ASP A 239 -3.88 -50.07 -37.26
CA ASP A 239 -4.96 -49.20 -36.82
C ASP A 239 -4.45 -47.76 -36.87
N VAL A 240 -4.95 -47.01 -37.85
CA VAL A 240 -4.50 -45.63 -38.09
C VAL A 240 -4.94 -44.73 -36.93
N ASN A 241 -6.09 -44.97 -36.31
CA ASN A 241 -6.52 -44.21 -35.15
C ASN A 241 -5.56 -44.41 -33.98
N TYR A 242 -5.13 -45.66 -33.75
CA TYR A 242 -4.12 -45.96 -32.72
C TYR A 242 -2.79 -45.24 -32.98
N ALA A 243 -2.33 -45.21 -34.23
CA ALA A 243 -1.11 -44.47 -34.59
C ALA A 243 -1.25 -42.96 -34.33
N MET A 244 -2.40 -42.37 -34.69
CA MET A 244 -2.68 -40.94 -34.45
C MET A 244 -2.81 -40.61 -32.96
N GLU A 245 -3.38 -41.51 -32.15
CA GLU A 245 -3.39 -41.38 -30.69
C GLU A 245 -1.98 -41.41 -30.10
N LYS A 246 -1.10 -42.29 -30.60
CA LYS A 246 0.29 -42.34 -30.16
C LYS A 246 1.07 -41.08 -30.50
N ILE A 247 0.87 -40.52 -31.70
CA ILE A 247 1.47 -39.24 -32.08
C ILE A 247 0.95 -38.13 -31.16
N LYS A 248 -0.36 -38.09 -30.90
CA LYS A 248 -0.96 -37.13 -29.97
C LYS A 248 -0.36 -37.23 -28.56
N ASP A 249 -0.21 -38.45 -28.03
CA ASP A 249 0.39 -38.68 -26.71
C ASP A 249 1.85 -38.19 -26.67
N GLU A 250 2.62 -38.42 -27.74
CA GLU A 250 4.02 -37.96 -27.80
C GLU A 250 4.13 -36.43 -27.91
N LEU A 251 3.18 -35.78 -28.60
CA LEU A 251 3.13 -34.32 -28.72
C LEU A 251 2.64 -33.61 -27.44
N LEU A 252 1.95 -34.33 -26.54
CA LEU A 252 1.42 -33.82 -25.27
C LEU A 252 2.29 -34.15 -24.06
N LYS A 253 3.43 -34.84 -24.26
CA LYS A 253 4.45 -35.10 -23.24
C LYS A 253 5.26 -33.84 -22.92
#